data_AF-A0A409WIL6-F1
#
_entry.id   AF-A0A409WIL6-F1
#
_cell.length_a   1.000
_cell.length_b   1.000
_cell.length_c   1.000
_cell.angle_alpha   90.00
_cell.angle_beta   90.00
_cell.angle_gamma   90.00
#
_symmetry.space_group_name_H-M   'P 1'
#
loop_
_entity.id
_entity.type
_entity.pdbx_description
1 polymer ?
#
loop_
_entity_poly.entity_id
_entity_poly.type
_entity_poly.pdbx_seq_one_letter_code
_entity_poly.pdbx_strand_id
1 'polypeptide(L)'
;MSGPRNATTRDASMWKLSTQMATLKEERSSLVLKIGGIDQKLSELRAEYGAIYNASSSLLNLPAEITCMIFDYATATATGTHPEYNDLDTEPAPETAEGRRLRSEVVITHVCKRWREIALNYPRLWSRFFYWEEDMSGDGISLQRFAAYLDRSGTQSLELVLEFNDSFAGPRTNPVEEDDRLAMLDLALTHVARWKIFILRADFSLPVIGRIRSLTSATAPNLEYFAFSPDVSGQKSHFVDATDLIDAPDIQPTLFTGGAPKLDYVHLDGSGCVLPPLSNITTLRIEAEDCLSLLFTWPAMLEIFAIPTLTNLSIVGNVFHPPLAFEGLPLITMSSLKHLRYSDNDFLTLLLPYLRLPVLESLSLRNIWVPEEFGTTVPTPPPTSSKPGYFFPSLTTVTLIDSTASTIAAARYFMHLTKRTQTLLLSVDEPDENILAVLLPYSPHKECWPKLSTLIANLNSEDEIEFVIELAVSRPKKALRLKMFEELERAWRMEEPEQFARLEAACTLDTLGNEDQEMLKPVWPPGGRYPGYSNNDDPFEVDTDYPSRF
;
A
#
# COMPACT_ATOMS: atom_id res chain seq x y z
N MET A 1 -28.97 80.07 -15.61
CA MET A 1 -29.68 80.18 -14.32
C MET A 1 -30.17 78.80 -13.92
N SER A 2 -29.32 78.04 -13.23
CA SER A 2 -29.65 76.71 -12.69
C SER A 2 -29.47 76.83 -11.17
N GLY A 3 -30.58 76.78 -10.44
CA GLY A 3 -30.66 77.26 -9.06
C GLY A 3 -29.91 76.38 -8.02
N PRO A 4 -29.34 76.98 -6.96
CA PRO A 4 -28.62 76.30 -5.89
C PRO A 4 -29.53 75.63 -4.83
N ARG A 5 -30.72 75.15 -5.22
CA ARG A 5 -31.72 74.57 -4.30
C ARG A 5 -31.58 73.08 -4.00
N ASN A 6 -30.58 72.39 -4.58
CA ASN A 6 -30.40 70.94 -4.40
C ASN A 6 -29.35 70.53 -3.34
N ALA A 7 -28.54 71.46 -2.82
CA ALA A 7 -27.47 71.13 -1.86
C ALA A 7 -28.01 70.91 -0.43
N THR A 8 -28.93 71.76 0.04
CA THR A 8 -29.45 71.70 1.42
C THR A 8 -30.32 70.47 1.70
N THR A 9 -31.06 69.99 0.70
CA THR A 9 -31.87 68.76 0.81
C THR A 9 -31.00 67.50 0.86
N ARG A 10 -29.84 67.54 0.19
CA ARG A 10 -28.88 66.44 0.16
C ARG A 10 -28.17 66.28 1.50
N ASP A 11 -27.75 67.38 2.12
CA ASP A 11 -27.07 67.36 3.42
C ASP A 11 -28.00 66.90 4.55
N ALA A 12 -29.26 67.36 4.54
CA ALA A 12 -30.27 66.88 5.49
C ALA A 12 -30.57 65.38 5.33
N SER A 13 -30.59 64.88 4.08
CA SER A 13 -30.77 63.45 3.79
C SER A 13 -29.56 62.62 4.23
N MET A 14 -28.34 63.11 3.99
CA MET A 14 -27.12 62.43 4.44
C MET A 14 -27.01 62.38 5.96
N TRP A 15 -27.37 63.46 6.66
CA TRP A 15 -27.40 63.46 8.12
C TRP A 15 -28.40 62.43 8.66
N LYS A 16 -29.64 62.41 8.12
CA LYS A 16 -30.66 61.42 8.50
C LYS A 16 -30.19 59.98 8.27
N LEU A 17 -29.59 59.69 7.11
CA LEU A 17 -29.05 58.36 6.80
C LEU A 17 -27.89 57.99 7.72
N SER A 18 -27.02 58.94 8.05
CA SER A 18 -25.90 58.72 8.98
C SER A 18 -26.40 58.39 10.39
N THR A 19 -27.42 59.10 10.89
CA THR A 19 -28.05 58.79 12.18
C THR A 19 -28.71 57.41 12.16
N GLN A 20 -29.46 57.07 11.10
CA GLN A 20 -30.04 55.73 10.96
C GLN A 20 -28.98 54.62 10.91
N MET A 21 -27.87 54.85 10.20
CA MET A 21 -26.75 53.89 10.15
C MET A 21 -26.10 53.71 11.52
N ALA A 22 -25.96 54.77 12.30
CA ALA A 22 -25.42 54.69 13.66
C ALA A 22 -26.35 53.89 14.59
N THR A 23 -27.67 54.16 14.55
CA THR A 23 -28.67 53.41 15.32
C THR A 23 -28.68 51.93 14.96
N LEU A 24 -28.64 51.58 13.67
CA LEU A 24 -28.58 50.17 13.22
C LEU A 24 -27.28 49.46 13.64
N LYS A 25 -26.13 50.17 13.67
CA LYS A 25 -24.87 49.60 14.17
C LYS A 25 -24.92 49.32 15.67
N GLU A 26 -25.53 50.21 16.45
CA GLU A 26 -25.71 50.01 17.89
C GLU A 26 -26.67 48.84 18.18
N GLU A 27 -27.79 48.77 17.47
CA GLU A 27 -28.73 47.65 17.55
C GLU A 27 -28.06 46.32 17.16
N ARG A 28 -27.28 46.30 16.08
CA ARG A 28 -26.49 45.12 15.69
C ARG A 28 -25.54 44.68 16.81
N SER A 29 -24.80 45.60 17.42
CA SER A 29 -23.89 45.28 18.54
C SER A 29 -24.64 44.75 19.76
N SER A 30 -25.81 45.33 20.09
CA SER A 30 -26.67 44.85 21.19
C SER A 30 -27.20 43.44 20.94
N LEU A 31 -27.63 43.14 19.71
CA LEU A 31 -28.09 41.81 19.31
C LEU A 31 -26.96 40.79 19.36
N VAL A 32 -25.74 41.14 18.92
CA VAL A 32 -24.57 40.25 19.02
C VAL A 32 -24.27 39.89 20.47
N LEU A 33 -24.31 40.84 21.39
CA LEU A 33 -24.15 40.57 22.83
C LEU A 33 -25.27 39.67 23.38
N LYS A 34 -26.52 39.91 22.96
CA LYS A 34 -27.67 39.10 23.39
C LYS A 34 -27.60 37.67 22.86
N ILE A 35 -27.18 37.48 21.60
CA ILE A 35 -26.92 36.17 21.00
C ILE A 35 -25.84 35.44 21.82
N GLY A 36 -24.70 36.09 22.09
CA GLY A 36 -23.65 35.50 22.93
C GLY A 36 -24.13 35.09 24.32
N GLY A 37 -24.99 35.90 24.96
CA GLY A 37 -25.59 35.56 26.25
C GLY A 37 -26.59 34.39 26.19
N ILE A 38 -27.32 34.23 25.08
CA ILE A 38 -28.21 33.08 24.86
C ILE A 38 -27.38 31.82 24.59
N ASP A 39 -26.33 31.91 23.78
CA ASP A 39 -25.45 30.80 23.45
C ASP A 39 -24.75 30.25 24.70
N GLN A 40 -24.28 31.14 25.59
CA GLN A 40 -23.73 30.74 26.89
C GLN A 40 -24.76 29.95 27.71
N LYS A 41 -25.99 30.44 27.84
CA LYS A 41 -27.06 29.75 28.58
C LYS A 41 -27.45 28.42 27.95
N LEU A 42 -27.49 28.34 26.62
CA LEU A 42 -27.73 27.09 25.90
C LEU A 42 -26.60 26.10 26.13
N SER A 43 -25.35 26.56 26.17
CA SER A 43 -24.19 25.73 26.49
C SER A 43 -24.26 25.17 27.91
N GLU A 44 -24.60 26.01 28.89
CA GLU A 44 -24.81 25.61 30.29
C GLU A 44 -25.94 24.57 30.43
N LEU A 45 -27.10 24.82 29.81
CA LEU A 45 -28.23 23.88 29.82
C LEU A 45 -27.90 22.55 29.14
N ARG A 46 -27.17 22.57 28.01
CA ARG A 46 -26.70 21.35 27.33
C ARG A 46 -25.73 20.57 28.20
N ALA A 47 -24.84 21.24 28.92
CA ALA A 47 -23.91 20.59 29.84
C ALA A 47 -24.65 19.93 31.01
N GLU A 48 -25.66 20.60 31.59
CA GLU A 48 -26.49 20.05 32.67
C GLU A 48 -27.33 18.86 32.19
N TYR A 49 -28.03 19.00 31.07
CA TYR A 49 -28.79 17.90 30.46
C TYR A 49 -27.87 16.72 30.13
N GLY A 50 -26.71 16.97 29.54
CA GLY A 50 -25.71 15.96 29.24
C GLY A 50 -25.22 15.23 30.49
N ALA A 51 -25.02 15.93 31.62
CA ALA A 51 -24.65 15.31 32.88
C ALA A 51 -25.73 14.34 33.41
N ILE A 52 -27.00 14.74 33.35
CA ILE A 52 -28.13 13.89 33.77
C ILE A 52 -28.26 12.68 32.84
N TYR A 53 -28.27 12.90 31.53
CA TYR A 53 -28.35 11.84 30.53
C TYR A 53 -27.21 10.82 30.69
N ASN A 54 -25.99 11.32 30.86
CA ASN A 54 -24.81 10.48 30.99
C ASN A 54 -24.83 9.64 32.28
N ALA A 55 -25.34 10.18 33.39
CA ALA A 55 -25.49 9.42 34.64
C ALA A 55 -26.47 8.26 34.50
N SER A 56 -27.49 8.40 33.64
CA SER A 56 -28.50 7.36 33.39
C SER A 56 -28.09 6.31 32.35
N SER A 57 -27.04 6.57 31.56
CA SER A 57 -26.59 5.68 30.49
C SER A 57 -25.80 4.48 31.05
N SER A 58 -26.27 3.27 30.79
CA SER A 58 -25.58 2.03 31.18
C SER A 58 -24.21 1.89 30.51
N LEU A 59 -24.08 2.39 29.27
CA LEU A 59 -22.82 2.37 28.52
C LEU A 59 -21.73 3.19 29.20
N LEU A 60 -22.08 4.33 29.79
CA LEU A 60 -21.13 5.17 30.49
C LEU A 60 -20.79 4.66 31.89
N ASN A 61 -21.47 3.62 32.38
CA ASN A 61 -21.16 2.97 33.65
C ASN A 61 -20.23 1.76 33.51
N LEU A 62 -19.78 1.45 32.29
CA LEU A 62 -18.81 0.38 32.05
C LEU A 62 -17.48 0.63 32.78
N PRO A 63 -16.79 -0.43 33.22
CA PRO A 63 -15.42 -0.32 33.73
C PRO A 63 -14.49 0.38 32.72
N ALA A 64 -13.45 1.04 33.23
CA ALA A 64 -12.51 1.77 32.39
C ALA A 64 -11.82 0.84 31.38
N GLU A 65 -11.54 -0.39 31.77
CA GLU A 65 -10.91 -1.43 30.95
C GLU A 65 -11.76 -1.78 29.72
N ILE A 66 -13.07 -1.97 29.91
CA ILE A 66 -14.00 -2.25 28.81
C ILE A 66 -14.13 -1.02 27.91
N THR A 67 -14.14 0.17 28.50
CA THR A 67 -14.18 1.43 27.75
C THR A 67 -12.92 1.59 26.88
N CYS A 68 -11.74 1.27 27.41
CA CYS A 68 -10.48 1.25 26.66
C CYS A 68 -10.48 0.21 25.54
N MET A 69 -11.06 -0.97 25.75
CA MET A 69 -11.23 -1.96 24.67
C MET A 69 -12.13 -1.44 23.54
N ILE A 70 -13.18 -0.71 23.88
CA ILE A 70 -14.04 -0.03 22.88
C ILE A 70 -13.23 1.03 22.13
N PHE A 71 -12.37 1.79 22.81
CA PHE A 71 -11.50 2.78 22.18
C PHE A 71 -10.49 2.12 21.23
N ASP A 72 -9.86 1.03 21.65
CA ASP A 72 -8.94 0.24 20.81
C ASP A 72 -9.65 -0.27 19.55
N TYR A 73 -10.88 -0.76 19.69
CA TYR A 73 -11.68 -1.23 18.56
C TYR A 73 -12.03 -0.10 17.60
N ALA A 74 -12.56 1.02 18.12
CA ALA A 74 -12.96 2.18 17.32
C ALA A 74 -11.78 2.83 16.57
N THR A 75 -10.59 2.84 17.19
CA THR A 75 -9.37 3.32 16.52
C THR A 75 -8.88 2.33 15.47
N ALA A 76 -8.87 1.02 15.76
CA ALA A 76 -8.44 0.00 14.80
C ALA A 76 -9.33 -0.05 13.54
N THR A 77 -10.65 0.13 13.69
CA THR A 77 -11.57 0.17 12.54
C THR A 77 -11.38 1.43 11.69
N ALA A 78 -11.10 2.57 12.33
CA ALA A 78 -10.92 3.83 11.61
C ALA A 78 -9.60 3.87 10.83
N THR A 79 -8.57 3.18 11.31
CA THR A 79 -7.28 3.09 10.62
C THR A 79 -7.26 2.14 9.43
N GLY A 80 -8.16 1.15 9.39
CA GLY A 80 -8.16 0.13 8.32
C GLY A 80 -8.85 0.57 7.03
N THR A 81 -9.72 1.58 7.09
CA THR A 81 -10.42 2.13 5.92
C THR A 81 -9.74 3.40 5.46
N HIS A 82 -8.82 3.28 4.49
CA HIS A 82 -8.30 4.46 3.78
C HIS A 82 -9.46 5.23 3.12
N PRO A 83 -9.48 6.57 3.19
CA PRO A 83 -10.61 7.41 2.76
C PRO A 83 -10.96 7.35 1.27
N GLU A 84 -10.07 6.87 0.40
CA GLU A 84 -10.24 6.99 -1.06
C GLU A 84 -11.27 6.03 -1.68
N TYR A 85 -11.60 4.92 -1.03
CA TYR A 85 -12.52 3.91 -1.60
C TYR A 85 -13.79 3.71 -0.78
N ASN A 86 -14.27 4.73 -0.08
CA ASN A 86 -15.66 4.69 0.39
C ASN A 86 -16.58 4.71 -0.85
N ASP A 87 -17.06 3.51 -1.19
CA ASP A 87 -18.06 3.17 -2.20
C ASP A 87 -18.98 4.34 -2.58
N LEU A 88 -19.07 4.59 -3.89
CA LEU A 88 -20.03 5.49 -4.52
C LEU A 88 -21.50 5.18 -4.16
N ASP A 89 -21.77 4.03 -3.52
CA ASP A 89 -23.11 3.58 -3.11
C ASP A 89 -23.41 3.72 -1.61
N THR A 90 -22.43 4.05 -0.75
CA THR A 90 -22.74 4.38 0.64
C THR A 90 -23.14 5.85 0.70
N GLU A 91 -24.44 6.11 0.95
CA GLU A 91 -25.00 7.47 1.12
C GLU A 91 -23.95 8.41 1.73
N PRO A 92 -23.52 9.46 0.99
CA PRO A 92 -22.37 10.27 1.37
C PRO A 92 -22.59 10.73 2.80
N ALA A 93 -21.71 10.27 3.69
CA ALA A 93 -21.72 10.73 5.08
C ALA A 93 -21.76 12.26 5.03
N PRO A 94 -22.68 12.91 5.76
CA PRO A 94 -23.04 14.30 5.54
C PRO A 94 -21.77 15.14 5.48
N GLU A 95 -21.45 15.58 4.27
CA GLU A 95 -20.25 16.35 3.98
C GLU A 95 -20.27 17.56 4.91
N THR A 96 -19.45 17.53 5.95
CA THR A 96 -19.06 18.77 6.59
C THR A 96 -18.35 19.58 5.50
N ALA A 97 -18.58 20.89 5.45
CA ALA A 97 -18.09 21.78 4.38
C ALA A 97 -16.55 21.79 4.18
N GLU A 98 -15.81 20.97 4.92
CA GLU A 98 -14.36 20.83 4.86
C GLU A 98 -13.87 19.38 4.66
N GLY A 99 -14.75 18.38 4.49
CA GLY A 99 -14.38 17.01 4.09
C GLY A 99 -13.47 16.23 5.05
N ARG A 100 -12.95 16.85 6.13
CA ARG A 100 -11.98 16.21 7.03
C ARG A 100 -12.65 15.22 7.96
N ARG A 101 -12.21 13.97 7.87
CA ARG A 101 -12.53 12.95 8.86
C ARG A 101 -11.89 13.32 10.19
N LEU A 102 -12.72 13.46 11.23
CA LEU A 102 -12.24 13.62 12.59
C LEU A 102 -11.61 12.31 13.06
N ARG A 103 -10.42 12.39 13.66
CA ARG A 103 -9.71 11.23 14.14
C ARG A 103 -10.42 10.59 15.34
N SER A 104 -10.51 9.27 15.37
CA SER A 104 -11.30 8.54 16.37
C SER A 104 -10.92 8.88 17.80
N GLU A 105 -9.63 8.97 18.13
CA GLU A 105 -9.16 9.35 19.46
C GLU A 105 -9.57 10.77 19.85
N VAL A 106 -9.58 11.70 18.89
CA VAL A 106 -10.06 13.06 19.11
C VAL A 106 -11.57 13.04 19.34
N VAL A 107 -12.33 12.33 18.50
CA VAL A 107 -13.79 12.17 18.67
C VAL A 107 -14.13 11.57 20.03
N ILE A 108 -13.45 10.48 20.41
CA ILE A 108 -13.59 9.80 21.71
C ILE A 108 -13.42 10.79 22.87
N THR A 109 -12.38 11.63 22.82
CA THR A 109 -12.14 12.62 23.88
C THR A 109 -13.18 13.75 23.92
N HIS A 110 -14.04 13.88 22.90
CA HIS A 110 -15.10 14.89 22.83
C HIS A 110 -16.51 14.34 23.15
N VAL A 111 -16.67 13.02 23.35
CA VAL A 111 -17.97 12.42 23.67
C VAL A 111 -18.52 12.92 25.02
N CYS A 112 -17.77 12.73 26.10
CA CYS A 112 -18.15 13.21 27.43
C CYS A 112 -16.92 13.38 28.34
N LYS A 113 -17.09 14.03 29.49
CA LYS A 113 -16.00 14.26 30.46
C LYS A 113 -15.33 12.96 30.91
N ARG A 114 -16.12 11.92 31.23
CA ARG A 114 -15.59 10.61 31.66
C ARG A 114 -14.75 9.94 30.57
N TRP A 115 -15.22 9.93 29.33
CA TRP A 115 -14.47 9.36 28.21
C TRP A 115 -13.19 10.13 27.93
N ARG A 116 -13.23 11.46 28.01
CA ARG A 116 -12.02 12.29 27.93
C ARG A 116 -11.00 11.92 29.00
N GLU A 117 -11.43 11.82 30.25
CA GLU A 117 -10.54 11.45 31.36
C GLU A 117 -9.94 10.05 31.18
N ILE A 118 -10.74 9.07 30.78
CA ILE A 118 -10.25 7.70 30.49
C ILE A 118 -9.26 7.73 29.32
N ALA A 119 -9.63 8.36 28.20
CA ALA A 119 -8.80 8.44 27.00
C ALA A 119 -7.46 9.14 27.25
N LEU A 120 -7.45 10.28 27.93
CA LEU A 120 -6.22 11.01 28.24
C LEU A 120 -5.30 10.23 29.21
N ASN A 121 -5.86 9.36 30.05
CA ASN A 121 -5.10 8.48 30.95
C ASN A 121 -4.84 7.09 30.34
N TYR A 122 -5.10 6.89 29.05
CA TYR A 122 -4.90 5.62 28.37
C TYR A 122 -3.80 5.75 27.30
N PRO A 123 -2.51 5.60 27.66
CA PRO A 123 -1.37 5.88 26.78
C PRO A 123 -1.37 5.14 25.44
N ARG A 124 -1.93 3.91 25.40
CA ARG A 124 -2.01 3.10 24.18
C ARG A 124 -2.86 3.76 23.09
N LEU A 125 -3.86 4.56 23.46
CA LEU A 125 -4.66 5.31 22.49
C LEU A 125 -3.83 6.35 21.72
N TRP A 126 -2.75 6.83 22.34
CA TRP A 126 -1.87 7.89 21.81
C TRP A 126 -0.57 7.36 21.24
N SER A 127 -0.35 6.04 21.28
CA SER A 127 0.89 5.42 20.81
C SER A 127 0.92 5.17 19.30
N ARG A 128 -0.18 5.52 18.60
CA ARG A 128 -0.30 5.47 17.15
C ARG A 128 -0.38 6.89 16.61
N PHE A 129 0.45 7.20 15.64
CA PHE A 129 0.43 8.52 15.01
C PHE A 129 0.60 8.40 13.51
N PHE A 130 -0.34 9.01 12.79
CA PHE A 130 -0.37 9.12 11.34
C PHE A 130 -0.28 10.59 10.97
N TYR A 131 0.64 10.87 10.06
CA TYR A 131 0.79 12.15 9.42
C TYR A 131 0.69 11.95 7.91
N TRP A 132 -0.35 12.57 7.34
CA TRP A 132 -0.70 12.51 5.92
C TRP A 132 -0.89 13.92 5.36
N GLU A 133 -0.85 14.06 4.04
CA GLU A 133 -0.99 15.33 3.31
C GLU A 133 -2.28 16.10 3.68
N GLU A 134 -3.38 15.40 3.99
CA GLU A 134 -4.64 16.04 4.40
C GLU A 134 -4.54 16.85 5.72
N ASP A 135 -3.51 16.61 6.54
CA ASP A 135 -3.25 17.39 7.75
C ASP A 135 -2.59 18.77 7.45
N MET A 136 -2.22 19.05 6.19
CA MET A 136 -1.37 20.18 5.77
C MET A 136 -2.05 21.55 5.73
N SER A 137 -3.22 21.74 6.35
CA SER A 137 -3.84 23.06 6.34
C SER A 137 -3.16 24.04 7.31
N GLY A 138 -1.99 24.53 6.91
CA GLY A 138 -1.42 25.86 7.20
C GLY A 138 -1.13 26.28 8.65
N ASP A 139 -1.60 25.57 9.67
CA ASP A 139 -1.68 26.14 11.03
C ASP A 139 -0.56 25.68 11.98
N GLY A 140 0.46 24.92 11.52
CA GLY A 140 1.53 24.39 12.39
C GLY A 140 1.04 23.45 13.50
N ILE A 141 -0.22 23.01 13.42
CA ILE A 141 -0.89 22.17 14.42
C ILE A 141 -0.27 20.76 14.46
N SER A 142 0.38 20.32 13.37
CA SER A 142 0.89 18.96 13.22
C SER A 142 2.02 18.62 14.19
N LEU A 143 3.03 19.49 14.34
CA LEU A 143 4.17 19.24 15.22
C LEU A 143 3.77 19.26 16.70
N GLN A 144 2.96 20.24 17.10
CA GLN A 144 2.45 20.32 18.48
C GLN A 144 1.57 19.12 18.83
N ARG A 145 0.74 18.69 17.87
CA ARG A 145 -0.06 17.46 18.00
C ARG A 145 0.85 16.26 18.17
N PHE A 146 1.88 16.10 17.35
CA PHE A 146 2.81 14.98 17.45
C PHE A 146 3.49 14.94 18.82
N ALA A 147 4.01 16.08 19.30
CA ALA A 147 4.60 16.19 20.63
C ALA A 147 3.61 15.79 21.74
N ALA A 148 2.34 16.22 21.64
CA ALA A 148 1.31 15.84 22.61
C ALA A 148 1.01 14.33 22.60
N TYR A 149 1.10 13.65 21.45
CA TYR A 149 0.92 12.19 21.36
C TYR A 149 2.09 11.46 22.00
N LEU A 150 3.32 11.92 21.74
CA LEU A 150 4.52 11.35 22.33
C LEU A 150 4.53 11.48 23.86
N ASP A 151 4.08 12.61 24.39
CA ASP A 151 3.93 12.84 25.84
C ASP A 151 2.87 11.90 26.44
N ARG A 152 1.66 11.87 25.86
CA ARG A 152 0.55 11.05 26.37
C ARG A 152 0.78 9.55 26.24
N SER A 153 1.53 9.11 25.23
CA SER A 153 1.88 7.71 25.03
C SER A 153 2.90 7.20 26.06
N GLY A 154 3.58 8.09 26.78
CA GLY A 154 4.46 7.74 27.89
C GLY A 154 5.58 6.77 27.49
N THR A 155 5.55 5.55 28.02
CA THR A 155 6.54 4.50 27.72
C THR A 155 6.05 3.44 26.74
N GLN A 156 4.83 3.60 26.20
CA GLN A 156 4.26 2.64 25.27
C GLN A 156 5.08 2.57 23.97
N SER A 157 5.06 1.39 23.36
CA SER A 157 5.61 1.18 22.03
C SER A 157 4.87 2.00 20.99
N LEU A 158 5.61 2.62 20.08
CA LEU A 158 5.09 3.58 19.10
C LEU A 158 4.87 2.90 17.74
N GLU A 159 3.74 3.21 17.13
CA GLU A 159 3.42 2.91 15.73
C GLU A 159 3.33 4.25 15.00
N LEU A 160 4.38 4.60 14.26
CA LEU A 160 4.53 5.90 13.61
C LEU A 160 4.50 5.73 12.09
N VAL A 161 3.64 6.50 11.43
CA VAL A 161 3.57 6.61 9.98
C VAL A 161 3.69 8.08 9.62
N LEU A 162 4.79 8.41 8.95
CA LEU A 162 5.14 9.76 8.54
C LEU A 162 5.22 9.78 7.01
N GLU A 163 4.21 10.35 6.37
CA GLU A 163 4.17 10.53 4.92
C GLU A 163 4.36 12.00 4.60
N PHE A 164 5.50 12.31 3.99
CA PHE A 164 5.90 13.67 3.62
C PHE A 164 5.83 13.91 2.11
N ASN A 165 5.12 13.06 1.36
CA ASN A 165 4.95 13.21 -0.08
C ASN A 165 4.07 14.44 -0.37
N ASP A 166 4.54 15.32 -1.26
CA ASP A 166 3.77 16.45 -1.78
C ASP A 166 3.13 16.03 -3.11
N SER A 167 2.04 15.28 -3.02
CA SER A 167 1.51 14.50 -4.15
C SER A 167 0.73 15.38 -5.13
N PHE A 168 0.18 16.52 -4.69
CA PHE A 168 -0.75 17.32 -5.51
C PHE A 168 -0.48 18.82 -5.57
N ALA A 169 0.37 19.39 -4.71
CA ALA A 169 0.71 20.79 -4.83
C ALA A 169 1.90 20.94 -5.78
N GLY A 170 1.69 21.58 -6.94
CA GLY A 170 2.82 22.01 -7.77
C GLY A 170 3.88 22.79 -6.94
N PRO A 171 5.11 22.98 -7.44
CA PRO A 171 6.38 23.20 -6.70
C PRO A 171 6.42 24.41 -5.73
N ARG A 172 5.54 24.45 -4.74
CA ARG A 172 5.29 25.59 -3.85
C ARG A 172 4.96 25.11 -2.44
N THR A 173 5.66 24.12 -1.93
CA THR A 173 5.75 23.92 -0.48
C THR A 173 6.29 25.19 0.16
N ASN A 174 5.61 25.63 1.21
CA ASN A 174 6.08 26.75 2.02
C ASN A 174 7.30 26.25 2.82
N PRO A 175 8.46 26.94 2.81
CA PRO A 175 9.65 26.51 3.56
C PRO A 175 9.39 26.23 5.04
N VAL A 176 8.41 26.92 5.64
CA VAL A 176 7.99 26.70 7.03
C VAL A 176 7.46 25.28 7.26
N GLU A 177 6.78 24.70 6.27
CA GLU A 177 6.22 23.34 6.37
C GLU A 177 7.30 22.27 6.27
N GLU A 178 8.35 22.50 5.48
CA GLU A 178 9.52 21.63 5.41
C GLU A 178 10.24 21.56 6.77
N ASP A 179 10.50 22.72 7.40
CA ASP A 179 11.12 22.79 8.72
C ASP A 179 10.30 22.03 9.78
N ASP A 180 8.97 22.15 9.76
CA ASP A 180 8.07 21.44 10.68
C ASP A 180 8.09 19.92 10.44
N ARG A 181 8.12 19.45 9.18
CA ARG A 181 8.25 18.03 8.84
C ARG A 181 9.58 17.44 9.30
N LEU A 182 10.68 18.17 9.09
CA LEU A 182 12.01 17.76 9.56
C LEU A 182 12.09 17.78 11.08
N ALA A 183 11.50 18.77 11.75
CA ALA A 183 11.42 18.83 13.20
C ALA A 183 10.59 17.67 13.77
N MET A 184 9.51 17.28 13.08
CA MET A 184 8.70 16.12 13.43
C MET A 184 9.52 14.82 13.32
N LEU A 185 10.26 14.65 12.22
CA LEU A 185 11.17 13.51 12.04
C LEU A 185 12.23 13.48 13.14
N ASP A 186 12.93 14.59 13.38
CA ASP A 186 13.94 14.70 14.43
C ASP A 186 13.37 14.29 15.79
N LEU A 187 12.15 14.74 16.12
CA LEU A 187 11.46 14.36 17.35
C LEU A 187 11.14 12.85 17.39
N ALA A 188 10.68 12.26 16.28
CA ALA A 188 10.43 10.83 16.19
C ALA A 188 11.70 10.01 16.44
N LEU A 189 12.84 10.45 15.87
CA LEU A 189 14.16 9.79 16.02
C LEU A 189 14.65 9.76 17.47
N THR A 190 14.23 10.71 18.31
CA THR A 190 14.56 10.66 19.75
C THR A 190 13.90 9.50 20.50
N HIS A 191 12.91 8.84 19.90
CA HIS A 191 12.11 7.78 20.51
C HIS A 191 12.33 6.39 19.90
N VAL A 192 13.42 6.16 19.17
CA VAL A 192 13.72 4.88 18.47
C VAL A 192 13.58 3.64 19.34
N ALA A 193 13.98 3.72 20.62
CA ALA A 193 13.89 2.59 21.54
C ALA A 193 12.44 2.08 21.78
N ARG A 194 11.46 2.96 21.53
CA ARG A 194 10.03 2.68 21.68
C ARG A 194 9.38 2.24 20.38
N TRP A 195 10.03 2.40 19.23
CA TRP A 195 9.41 2.06 17.95
C TRP A 195 9.06 0.58 17.89
N LYS A 196 7.84 0.31 17.43
CA LYS A 196 7.35 -1.01 17.05
C LYS A 196 7.06 -1.06 15.57
N ILE A 197 6.39 -0.04 15.06
CA ILE A 197 6.19 0.19 13.63
C ILE A 197 6.73 1.58 13.32
N PHE A 198 7.61 1.68 12.33
CA PHE A 198 8.07 2.96 11.81
C PHE A 198 8.02 2.93 10.28
N ILE A 199 7.20 3.82 9.72
CA ILE A 199 7.05 4.02 8.29
C ILE A 199 7.39 5.48 8.01
N LEU A 200 8.36 5.71 7.15
CA LEU A 200 8.71 7.03 6.65
C LEU A 200 8.70 7.00 5.13
N ARG A 201 7.79 7.75 4.55
CA ARG A 201 7.74 8.05 3.11
C ARG A 201 7.99 9.54 2.95
N ALA A 202 8.87 9.92 2.05
CA ALA A 202 9.18 11.33 1.86
C ALA A 202 9.45 11.62 0.40
N ASP A 203 9.14 12.82 -0.06
CA ASP A 203 9.55 13.26 -1.38
C ASP A 203 11.08 13.47 -1.47
N PHE A 204 11.59 13.62 -2.69
CA PHE A 204 13.00 13.92 -2.97
C PHE A 204 13.43 15.32 -2.50
N SER A 205 12.49 16.20 -2.18
CA SER A 205 12.80 17.58 -1.78
C SER A 205 13.30 17.63 -0.33
N LEU A 206 12.87 16.68 0.51
CA LEU A 206 13.24 16.63 1.91
C LEU A 206 14.56 15.87 2.15
N PRO A 207 15.53 16.45 2.89
CA PRO A 207 16.82 15.82 3.18
C PRO A 207 16.74 14.73 4.28
N VAL A 208 15.76 13.82 4.21
CA VAL A 208 15.49 12.81 5.24
C VAL A 208 16.60 11.78 5.42
N ILE A 209 17.33 11.44 4.35
CA ILE A 209 18.43 10.45 4.37
C ILE A 209 19.52 10.89 5.36
N GLY A 210 19.88 12.19 5.34
CA GLY A 210 20.89 12.73 6.24
C GLY A 210 20.50 12.61 7.72
N ARG A 211 19.20 12.73 8.03
CA ARG A 211 18.65 12.58 9.39
C ARG A 211 18.57 11.13 9.82
N ILE A 212 18.11 10.24 8.94
CA ILE A 212 18.01 8.81 9.23
C ILE A 212 19.37 8.16 9.48
N ARG A 213 20.45 8.65 8.85
CA ARG A 213 21.82 8.21 9.15
C ARG A 213 22.26 8.47 10.60
N SER A 214 21.54 9.28 11.38
CA SER A 214 21.79 9.37 12.83
C SER A 214 21.45 8.07 13.58
N LEU A 215 20.68 7.17 12.97
CA LEU A 215 20.26 5.88 13.53
C LEU A 215 21.31 4.78 13.38
N THR A 216 22.48 5.05 12.78
CA THR A 216 23.53 4.05 12.56
C THR A 216 23.82 3.24 13.82
N SER A 217 24.06 3.90 14.96
CA SER A 217 24.39 3.25 16.23
C SER A 217 23.20 3.07 17.17
N ALA A 218 21.98 3.33 16.70
CA ALA A 218 20.79 3.22 17.53
C ALA A 218 20.45 1.76 17.87
N THR A 219 19.72 1.56 18.97
CA THR A 219 19.12 0.27 19.31
C THR A 219 17.61 0.41 19.25
N ALA A 220 16.95 -0.48 18.50
CA ALA A 220 15.51 -0.48 18.30
C ALA A 220 14.93 -1.82 18.81
N PRO A 221 14.87 -2.04 20.14
CA PRO A 221 14.62 -3.35 20.73
C PRO A 221 13.18 -3.87 20.53
N ASN A 222 12.25 -2.97 20.19
CA ASN A 222 10.84 -3.29 19.99
C ASN A 222 10.40 -3.22 18.52
N LEU A 223 11.29 -2.85 17.61
CA LEU A 223 10.96 -2.61 16.21
C LEU A 223 10.62 -3.94 15.55
N GLU A 224 9.39 -4.07 15.06
CA GLU A 224 8.85 -5.24 14.35
C GLU A 224 8.73 -4.94 12.86
N TYR A 225 8.36 -3.71 12.50
CA TYR A 225 8.13 -3.26 11.12
C TYR A 225 8.89 -1.98 10.84
N PHE A 226 9.72 -1.99 9.81
CA PHE A 226 10.46 -0.82 9.32
C PHE A 226 10.20 -0.63 7.84
N ALA A 227 9.68 0.55 7.46
CA ALA A 227 9.56 0.96 6.08
C ALA A 227 10.21 2.33 5.87
N PHE A 228 11.07 2.43 4.88
CA PHE A 228 11.72 3.68 4.51
C PHE A 228 11.72 3.83 3.00
N SER A 229 10.98 4.84 2.53
CA SER A 229 10.76 5.10 1.11
C SER A 229 10.90 6.60 0.77
N PRO A 230 12.10 7.18 0.80
CA PRO A 230 12.37 8.49 0.18
C PRO A 230 12.29 8.42 -1.36
N ASP A 231 11.28 9.03 -1.96
CA ASP A 231 11.23 9.24 -3.41
C ASP A 231 12.54 9.88 -3.89
N VAL A 232 13.21 9.22 -4.85
CA VAL A 232 14.44 9.71 -5.49
C VAL A 232 14.16 10.10 -6.96
N SER A 233 12.95 9.84 -7.46
CA SER A 233 12.61 9.91 -8.88
C SER A 233 12.63 11.35 -9.44
N GLY A 234 12.46 12.37 -8.60
CA GLY A 234 12.48 13.77 -9.03
C GLY A 234 13.85 14.32 -9.44
N GLN A 235 14.95 13.64 -9.11
CA GLN A 235 16.32 14.12 -9.36
C GLN A 235 16.91 13.64 -10.71
N LYS A 236 16.07 13.49 -11.75
CA LYS A 236 16.47 13.04 -13.11
C LYS A 236 17.59 13.87 -13.77
N SER A 237 18.03 15.00 -13.19
CA SER A 237 18.91 15.97 -13.86
C SER A 237 20.37 15.96 -13.44
N HIS A 238 20.76 15.25 -12.39
CA HIS A 238 22.16 15.18 -11.97
C HIS A 238 22.56 13.74 -11.77
N PHE A 239 22.79 13.04 -12.89
CA PHE A 239 23.49 11.77 -12.94
C PHE A 239 24.68 11.83 -11.97
N VAL A 240 24.51 11.22 -10.80
CA VAL A 240 25.66 10.82 -9.98
C VAL A 240 26.47 9.94 -10.91
N ASP A 241 27.68 10.38 -11.23
CA ASP A 241 28.56 9.71 -12.19
C ASP A 241 28.64 8.25 -11.76
N ALA A 242 28.36 7.30 -12.67
CA ALA A 242 28.22 5.87 -12.34
C ALA A 242 29.45 5.28 -11.62
N THR A 243 30.55 6.03 -11.57
CA THR A 243 31.76 5.76 -10.81
C THR A 243 31.60 5.87 -9.29
N ASP A 244 30.64 6.64 -8.75
CA ASP A 244 30.40 6.72 -7.31
C ASP A 244 29.56 5.53 -6.78
N LEU A 245 29.02 4.70 -7.68
CA LEU A 245 28.30 3.46 -7.35
C LEU A 245 29.21 2.24 -7.16
N ILE A 246 30.54 2.40 -7.25
CA ILE A 246 31.49 1.28 -7.18
C ILE A 246 31.55 0.63 -5.78
N ASP A 247 31.11 1.34 -4.73
CA ASP A 247 31.01 0.81 -3.37
C ASP A 247 29.55 0.48 -3.00
N ALA A 248 28.85 -0.24 -3.88
CA ALA A 248 27.52 -0.75 -3.58
C ALA A 248 27.56 -1.54 -2.24
N PRO A 249 26.66 -1.22 -1.30
CA PRO A 249 26.79 -1.68 0.07
C PRO A 249 26.70 -3.21 0.14
N ASP A 250 27.57 -3.78 0.98
CA ASP A 250 27.37 -5.12 1.51
C ASP A 250 26.02 -5.19 2.25
N ILE A 251 25.47 -6.39 2.50
CA ILE A 251 24.23 -6.54 3.30
C ILE A 251 24.41 -6.19 4.79
N GLN A 252 25.58 -5.66 5.15
CA GLN A 252 25.86 -5.23 6.51
C GLN A 252 24.90 -4.10 6.89
N PRO A 253 24.35 -4.15 8.11
CA PRO A 253 23.45 -3.12 8.58
C PRO A 253 24.17 -1.78 8.65
N THR A 254 23.62 -0.77 7.98
CA THR A 254 24.02 0.63 8.13
C THR A 254 23.14 1.38 9.12
N LEU A 255 21.94 0.87 9.42
CA LEU A 255 21.05 1.34 10.48
C LEU A 255 20.98 0.33 11.62
N PHE A 256 20.69 0.82 12.82
CA PHE A 256 20.44 -0.01 14.00
C PHE A 256 21.56 -1.03 14.28
N THR A 257 22.82 -0.64 14.10
CA THR A 257 23.98 -1.49 14.41
C THR A 257 24.05 -1.89 15.89
N GLY A 258 23.36 -1.14 16.77
CA GLY A 258 23.14 -1.52 18.17
C GLY A 258 22.12 -2.65 18.36
N GLY A 259 21.36 -3.01 17.33
CA GLY A 259 20.45 -4.15 17.28
C GLY A 259 18.98 -3.77 17.10
N ALA A 260 18.28 -4.58 16.30
CA ALA A 260 16.83 -4.57 16.14
C ALA A 260 16.31 -6.03 16.17
N PRO A 261 16.35 -6.70 17.34
CA PRO A 261 16.18 -8.16 17.44
C PRO A 261 14.78 -8.67 17.12
N LYS A 262 13.76 -7.81 17.16
CA LYS A 262 12.37 -8.15 16.84
C LYS A 262 11.98 -7.79 15.40
N LEU A 263 12.92 -7.26 14.62
CA LEU A 263 12.63 -6.78 13.28
C LEU A 263 12.25 -7.97 12.40
N ASP A 264 11.02 -7.95 11.92
CA ASP A 264 10.38 -9.05 11.20
C ASP A 264 10.06 -8.66 9.75
N TYR A 265 9.66 -7.41 9.55
CA TYR A 265 9.29 -6.86 8.25
C TYR A 265 10.15 -5.65 7.91
N VAL A 266 10.74 -5.67 6.71
CA VAL A 266 11.52 -4.57 6.15
C VAL A 266 10.99 -4.20 4.77
N HIS A 267 10.67 -2.92 4.57
CA HIS A 267 10.38 -2.33 3.28
C HIS A 267 11.39 -1.22 2.99
N LEU A 268 12.11 -1.38 1.89
CA LEU A 268 13.11 -0.44 1.40
C LEU A 268 12.72 0.00 0.00
N ASP A 269 12.99 1.25 -0.31
CA ASP A 269 12.99 1.71 -1.70
C ASP A 269 14.41 1.72 -2.30
N GLY A 270 14.49 2.13 -3.57
CA GLY A 270 15.68 2.31 -4.41
C GLY A 270 16.80 3.18 -3.83
N SER A 271 16.66 3.74 -2.63
CA SER A 271 17.62 4.70 -2.06
C SER A 271 18.93 4.09 -1.54
N GLY A 272 19.01 2.77 -1.29
CA GLY A 272 20.23 1.96 -1.09
C GLY A 272 21.16 2.33 0.07
N CYS A 273 20.97 3.49 0.67
CA CYS A 273 21.91 4.08 1.62
C CYS A 273 21.67 3.58 3.05
N VAL A 274 20.55 2.94 3.32
CA VAL A 274 20.11 2.62 4.68
C VAL A 274 19.56 1.20 4.78
N LEU A 275 20.31 0.33 5.44
CA LEU A 275 19.98 -1.08 5.61
C LEU A 275 19.85 -1.39 7.11
N PRO A 276 18.69 -1.80 7.61
CA PRO A 276 18.58 -2.34 8.96
C PRO A 276 19.15 -3.77 9.02
N PRO A 277 19.31 -4.38 10.20
CA PRO A 277 19.75 -5.76 10.33
C PRO A 277 18.74 -6.73 9.69
N LEU A 278 19.16 -7.47 8.66
CA LEU A 278 18.28 -8.39 7.92
C LEU A 278 18.30 -9.83 8.46
N SER A 279 19.07 -10.13 9.51
CA SER A 279 19.36 -11.51 9.93
C SER A 279 18.18 -12.30 10.47
N ASN A 280 17.11 -11.64 10.93
CA ASN A 280 15.94 -12.28 11.54
C ASN A 280 14.62 -11.98 10.83
N ILE A 281 14.66 -11.30 9.68
CA ILE A 281 13.43 -10.87 9.00
C ILE A 281 12.72 -12.07 8.38
N THR A 282 11.39 -12.03 8.36
CA THR A 282 10.56 -12.97 7.60
C THR A 282 10.05 -12.36 6.31
N THR A 283 9.97 -11.02 6.23
CA THR A 283 9.45 -10.32 5.06
C THR A 283 10.38 -9.20 4.63
N LEU A 284 10.77 -9.25 3.35
CA LEU A 284 11.55 -8.22 2.70
C LEU A 284 10.82 -7.72 1.45
N ARG A 285 10.54 -6.42 1.41
CA ARG A 285 9.98 -5.70 0.25
C ARG A 285 11.01 -4.68 -0.21
N ILE A 286 11.34 -4.71 -1.49
CA ILE A 286 12.33 -3.83 -2.10
C ILE A 286 11.71 -3.22 -3.35
N GLU A 287 11.66 -1.90 -3.44
CA GLU A 287 11.00 -1.18 -4.54
C GLU A 287 11.93 -0.14 -5.17
N ALA A 288 12.34 -0.35 -6.41
CA ALA A 288 13.21 0.56 -7.16
C ALA A 288 12.54 0.95 -8.49
N GLU A 289 11.34 1.53 -8.41
CA GLU A 289 10.67 2.10 -9.57
C GLU A 289 11.50 3.28 -10.10
N ASP A 290 11.79 3.28 -11.40
CA ASP A 290 12.51 4.33 -12.12
C ASP A 290 13.91 4.72 -11.60
N CYS A 291 14.47 3.97 -10.65
CA CYS A 291 15.78 4.26 -10.09
C CYS A 291 16.88 3.70 -11.00
N LEU A 292 17.72 4.58 -11.54
CA LEU A 292 18.95 4.19 -12.25
C LEU A 292 19.99 3.55 -11.31
N SER A 293 19.83 3.74 -10.00
CA SER A 293 20.73 3.22 -8.98
C SER A 293 20.29 1.82 -8.56
N LEU A 294 21.12 0.83 -8.84
CA LEU A 294 20.92 -0.54 -8.42
C LEU A 294 21.28 -0.66 -6.93
N LEU A 295 20.33 -1.12 -6.13
CA LEU A 295 20.45 -1.18 -4.66
C LEU A 295 21.54 -2.14 -4.19
N PHE A 296 21.57 -3.33 -4.79
CA PHE A 296 22.40 -4.43 -4.32
C PHE A 296 23.38 -4.91 -5.39
N THR A 297 24.56 -5.31 -4.94
CA THR A 297 25.43 -6.16 -5.77
C THR A 297 24.84 -7.56 -5.88
N TRP A 298 25.23 -8.30 -6.92
CA TRP A 298 24.84 -9.70 -7.04
C TRP A 298 25.25 -10.56 -5.81
N PRO A 299 26.48 -10.45 -5.25
CA PRO A 299 26.82 -11.12 -4.00
C PRO A 299 25.89 -10.77 -2.84
N ALA A 300 25.57 -9.49 -2.64
CA ALA A 300 24.63 -9.07 -1.60
C ALA A 300 23.24 -9.71 -1.80
N MET A 301 22.76 -9.79 -3.03
CA MET A 301 21.50 -10.46 -3.34
C MET A 301 21.53 -11.96 -3.02
N LEU A 302 22.66 -12.64 -3.28
CA LEU A 302 22.84 -14.04 -2.89
C LEU A 302 22.80 -14.23 -1.37
N GLU A 303 23.33 -13.28 -0.60
CA GLU A 303 23.24 -13.30 0.86
C GLU A 303 21.80 -13.09 1.34
N ILE A 304 21.04 -12.18 0.70
CA ILE A 304 19.59 -12.02 0.95
C ILE A 304 18.85 -13.34 0.68
N PHE A 305 19.14 -14.01 -0.45
CA PHE A 305 18.53 -15.30 -0.77
C PHE A 305 18.88 -16.41 0.23
N ALA A 306 20.02 -16.28 0.90
CA ALA A 306 20.48 -17.23 1.92
C ALA A 306 19.89 -16.97 3.32
N ILE A 307 19.11 -15.91 3.53
CA ILE A 307 18.49 -15.62 4.83
C ILE A 307 17.52 -16.76 5.21
N PRO A 308 17.78 -17.50 6.30
CA PRO A 308 17.06 -18.73 6.61
C PRO A 308 15.64 -18.47 7.17
N THR A 309 15.36 -17.27 7.64
CA THR A 309 14.04 -16.88 8.17
C THR A 309 13.14 -16.24 7.12
N LEU A 310 13.68 -15.88 5.95
CA LEU A 310 12.94 -15.13 4.93
C LEU A 310 11.85 -16.01 4.30
N THR A 311 10.59 -15.68 4.58
CA THR A 311 9.41 -16.37 4.05
C THR A 311 8.75 -15.63 2.90
N ASN A 312 8.86 -14.30 2.89
CA ASN A 312 8.21 -13.42 1.92
C ASN A 312 9.23 -12.49 1.27
N LEU A 313 9.30 -12.51 -0.06
CA LEU A 313 10.17 -11.64 -0.82
C LEU A 313 9.37 -10.94 -1.92
N SER A 314 9.41 -9.60 -1.91
CA SER A 314 8.81 -8.74 -2.93
C SER A 314 9.89 -7.85 -3.53
N ILE A 315 10.04 -7.89 -4.84
CA ILE A 315 11.05 -7.09 -5.58
C ILE A 315 10.37 -6.34 -6.72
N VAL A 316 10.47 -5.01 -6.74
CA VAL A 316 9.88 -4.20 -7.81
C VAL A 316 10.99 -3.39 -8.46
N GLY A 317 11.07 -3.46 -9.79
CA GLY A 317 12.10 -2.79 -10.56
C GLY A 317 13.46 -3.49 -10.51
N ASN A 318 14.46 -2.77 -11.01
CA ASN A 318 15.84 -3.25 -11.08
C ASN A 318 16.57 -2.95 -9.76
N VAL A 319 16.48 -3.89 -8.81
CA VAL A 319 17.06 -3.69 -7.46
C VAL A 319 18.51 -4.18 -7.35
N PHE A 320 19.05 -4.90 -8.32
CA PHE A 320 20.44 -5.37 -8.24
C PHE A 320 21.13 -5.50 -9.60
N HIS A 321 22.46 -5.36 -9.59
CA HIS A 321 23.27 -5.60 -10.79
C HIS A 321 23.31 -7.09 -11.10
N PRO A 322 22.81 -7.54 -12.27
CA PRO A 322 22.96 -8.92 -12.66
C PRO A 322 24.43 -9.26 -12.96
N PRO A 323 24.87 -10.52 -12.76
CA PRO A 323 26.16 -10.99 -13.25
C PRO A 323 26.22 -10.87 -14.77
N LEU A 324 27.42 -10.59 -15.30
CA LEU A 324 27.65 -10.42 -16.75
C LEU A 324 27.32 -11.68 -17.57
N ALA A 325 27.32 -12.86 -16.95
CA ALA A 325 27.03 -14.13 -17.61
C ALA A 325 26.26 -15.08 -16.67
N PHE A 326 25.32 -15.83 -17.23
CA PHE A 326 24.59 -16.90 -16.55
C PHE A 326 25.39 -18.22 -16.49
N GLU A 327 26.44 -18.33 -17.32
CA GLU A 327 27.27 -19.53 -17.38
C GLU A 327 27.96 -19.77 -16.03
N GLY A 328 27.64 -20.90 -15.41
CA GLY A 328 28.23 -21.32 -14.14
C GLY A 328 27.54 -20.78 -12.89
N LEU A 329 26.36 -20.15 -12.99
CA LEU A 329 25.59 -19.79 -11.81
C LEU A 329 25.26 -21.03 -10.97
N PRO A 330 25.56 -21.01 -9.65
CA PRO A 330 25.19 -22.11 -8.77
C PRO A 330 23.67 -22.18 -8.62
N LEU A 331 23.16 -23.37 -8.30
CA LEU A 331 21.77 -23.50 -7.89
C LEU A 331 21.56 -22.76 -6.57
N ILE A 332 20.65 -21.80 -6.55
CA ILE A 332 20.35 -20.99 -5.38
C ILE A 332 19.20 -21.67 -4.65
N THR A 333 19.39 -22.03 -3.39
CA THR A 333 18.35 -22.68 -2.58
C THR A 333 17.84 -21.72 -1.51
N MET A 334 16.54 -21.42 -1.55
CA MET A 334 15.87 -20.62 -0.51
C MET A 334 14.91 -21.54 0.24
N SER A 335 15.37 -22.14 1.33
CA SER A 335 14.66 -23.23 2.00
C SER A 335 13.39 -22.83 2.72
N SER A 336 13.23 -21.54 3.04
CA SER A 336 12.11 -21.02 3.84
C SER A 336 11.16 -20.12 3.05
N LEU A 337 11.50 -19.77 1.80
CA LEU A 337 10.71 -18.84 1.00
C LEU A 337 9.39 -19.49 0.57
N LYS A 338 8.29 -18.90 1.03
CA LYS A 338 6.91 -19.33 0.73
C LYS A 338 6.25 -18.46 -0.30
N HIS A 339 6.51 -17.16 -0.28
CA HIS A 339 5.85 -16.20 -1.14
C HIS A 339 6.90 -15.37 -1.85
N LEU A 340 6.92 -15.47 -3.19
CA LEU A 340 7.79 -14.67 -4.05
C LEU A 340 6.91 -13.82 -4.94
N ARG A 341 7.16 -12.51 -4.98
CA ARG A 341 6.63 -11.66 -6.03
C ARG A 341 7.70 -10.75 -6.60
N TYR A 342 7.64 -10.51 -7.90
CA TYR A 342 8.48 -9.47 -8.49
C TYR A 342 7.87 -8.84 -9.75
N SER A 343 8.25 -7.59 -10.00
CA SER A 343 7.82 -6.77 -11.14
C SER A 343 9.02 -6.11 -11.81
N ASP A 344 8.95 -5.89 -13.12
CA ASP A 344 9.91 -5.09 -13.88
C ASP A 344 11.37 -5.54 -13.71
N ASN A 345 11.58 -6.86 -13.64
CA ASN A 345 12.89 -7.46 -13.40
C ASN A 345 13.10 -8.72 -14.25
N ASP A 346 13.48 -8.51 -15.50
CA ASP A 346 13.72 -9.59 -16.47
C ASP A 346 14.82 -10.57 -16.01
N PHE A 347 15.79 -10.08 -15.25
CA PHE A 347 16.85 -10.93 -14.73
C PHE A 347 16.33 -11.96 -13.72
N LEU A 348 15.44 -11.57 -12.81
CA LEU A 348 14.81 -12.52 -11.88
C LEU A 348 14.02 -13.59 -12.61
N THR A 349 13.38 -13.23 -13.73
CA THR A 349 12.76 -14.20 -14.63
C THR A 349 13.79 -15.19 -15.13
N LEU A 350 14.92 -14.75 -15.71
CA LEU A 350 16.00 -15.65 -16.12
C LEU A 350 16.59 -16.50 -14.98
N LEU A 351 16.49 -16.03 -13.73
CA LEU A 351 16.99 -16.73 -12.56
C LEU A 351 16.07 -17.86 -12.06
N LEU A 352 14.74 -17.78 -12.29
CA LEU A 352 13.76 -18.77 -11.80
C LEU A 352 14.19 -20.25 -11.99
N PRO A 353 14.75 -20.67 -13.15
CA PRO A 353 15.18 -22.05 -13.35
C PRO A 353 16.36 -22.50 -12.45
N TYR A 354 17.16 -21.55 -11.96
CA TYR A 354 18.29 -21.77 -11.05
C TYR A 354 17.87 -21.77 -9.59
N LEU A 355 16.67 -21.27 -9.28
CA LEU A 355 16.14 -21.25 -7.92
C LEU A 355 15.63 -22.64 -7.51
N ARG A 356 15.87 -22.98 -6.24
CA ARG A 356 15.34 -24.15 -5.55
C ARG A 356 14.51 -23.65 -4.38
N LEU A 357 13.20 -23.58 -4.59
CA LEU A 357 12.21 -23.03 -3.70
C LEU A 357 11.26 -24.17 -3.25
N PRO A 358 11.72 -25.08 -2.36
CA PRO A 358 10.98 -26.30 -2.02
C PRO A 358 9.66 -26.03 -1.29
N VAL A 359 9.54 -24.90 -0.60
CA VAL A 359 8.35 -24.53 0.19
C VAL A 359 7.60 -23.34 -0.42
N LEU A 360 7.88 -22.97 -1.68
CA LEU A 360 7.17 -21.89 -2.35
C LEU A 360 5.70 -22.26 -2.52
N GLU A 361 4.81 -21.49 -1.91
CA GLU A 361 3.36 -21.64 -1.91
C GLU A 361 2.70 -20.72 -2.96
N SER A 362 3.22 -19.49 -3.14
CA SER A 362 2.74 -18.53 -4.15
C SER A 362 3.86 -17.83 -4.94
N LEU A 363 3.58 -17.57 -6.22
CA LEU A 363 4.44 -16.81 -7.14
C LEU A 363 3.62 -15.74 -7.87
N SER A 364 3.92 -14.45 -7.67
CA SER A 364 3.24 -13.35 -8.37
C SER A 364 4.20 -12.56 -9.25
N LEU A 365 3.90 -12.46 -10.53
CA LEU A 365 4.74 -11.82 -11.54
C LEU A 365 3.94 -10.69 -12.17
N ARG A 366 4.51 -9.49 -12.21
CA ARG A 366 3.91 -8.33 -12.87
C ARG A 366 4.85 -7.74 -13.92
N ASN A 367 4.32 -7.36 -15.07
CA ASN A 367 5.07 -6.71 -16.16
C ASN A 367 6.41 -7.42 -16.44
N ILE A 368 6.35 -8.74 -16.61
CA ILE A 368 7.54 -9.55 -16.89
C ILE A 368 7.58 -10.02 -18.32
N TRP A 369 8.78 -10.08 -18.88
CA TRP A 369 9.03 -10.75 -20.14
C TRP A 369 9.78 -12.06 -19.90
N VAL A 370 9.26 -13.18 -20.42
CA VAL A 370 9.96 -14.48 -20.39
C VAL A 370 10.79 -14.62 -21.68
N PRO A 371 12.11 -14.46 -21.62
CA PRO A 371 12.97 -14.41 -22.81
C PRO A 371 13.23 -15.81 -23.40
N GLU A 372 13.81 -15.88 -24.59
CA GLU A 372 13.95 -17.13 -25.35
C GLU A 372 14.92 -18.10 -24.65
N GLU A 373 15.89 -17.55 -23.94
CA GLU A 373 16.90 -18.27 -23.15
C GLU A 373 16.31 -18.95 -21.90
N PHE A 374 15.07 -18.62 -21.53
CA PHE A 374 14.42 -19.16 -20.36
C PHE A 374 14.24 -20.68 -20.46
N GLY A 375 15.00 -21.40 -19.64
CA GLY A 375 14.99 -22.87 -19.59
C GLY A 375 15.95 -23.57 -20.55
N THR A 376 16.60 -22.86 -21.48
CA THR A 376 17.60 -23.45 -22.39
C THR A 376 19.00 -23.54 -21.78
N THR A 377 19.30 -22.61 -20.87
CA THR A 377 20.62 -22.44 -20.23
C THR A 377 20.82 -23.24 -18.95
N VAL A 378 19.76 -23.88 -18.46
CA VAL A 378 19.83 -24.64 -17.20
C VAL A 378 20.81 -25.79 -17.36
N PRO A 379 21.75 -25.99 -16.43
CA PRO A 379 22.65 -27.12 -16.47
C PRO A 379 21.83 -28.41 -16.56
N THR A 380 21.75 -28.99 -17.76
CA THR A 380 21.04 -30.25 -17.94
C THR A 380 21.74 -31.26 -17.04
N PRO A 381 21.01 -31.96 -16.15
CA PRO A 381 21.62 -33.08 -15.44
C PRO A 381 22.20 -34.03 -16.51
N PRO A 382 23.32 -34.71 -16.20
CA PRO A 382 24.05 -35.50 -17.19
C PRO A 382 23.10 -36.40 -17.99
N PRO A 383 23.32 -36.55 -19.32
CA PRO A 383 22.36 -37.11 -20.29
C PRO A 383 21.88 -38.54 -20.00
N THR A 384 22.42 -39.19 -18.97
CA THR A 384 22.01 -40.50 -18.49
C THR A 384 20.80 -40.47 -17.55
N SER A 385 20.37 -39.31 -17.05
CA SER A 385 19.20 -39.21 -16.18
C SER A 385 17.96 -38.79 -16.97
N SER A 386 17.03 -39.72 -17.19
CA SER A 386 15.66 -39.46 -17.65
C SER A 386 14.81 -38.69 -16.63
N LYS A 387 15.45 -37.93 -15.73
CA LYS A 387 14.76 -37.26 -14.64
C LYS A 387 14.00 -36.04 -15.18
N PRO A 388 12.73 -35.88 -14.81
CA PRO A 388 11.97 -34.68 -15.15
C PRO A 388 12.70 -33.45 -14.59
N GLY A 389 12.72 -32.36 -15.35
CA GLY A 389 13.27 -31.08 -14.91
C GLY A 389 12.68 -30.64 -13.57
N TYR A 390 13.43 -29.81 -12.83
CA TYR A 390 12.97 -29.25 -11.56
C TYR A 390 11.63 -28.50 -11.73
N PHE A 391 10.85 -28.45 -10.66
CA PHE A 391 9.60 -27.71 -10.55
C PHE A 391 9.41 -27.29 -9.10
N PHE A 392 8.60 -26.27 -8.84
CA PHE A 392 8.30 -25.82 -7.48
C PHE A 392 7.29 -26.79 -6.82
N PRO A 393 7.72 -27.63 -5.86
CA PRO A 393 6.91 -28.78 -5.46
C PRO A 393 5.70 -28.42 -4.61
N SER A 394 5.77 -27.29 -3.89
CA SER A 394 4.72 -26.79 -2.99
C SER A 394 3.88 -25.68 -3.62
N LEU A 395 4.17 -25.26 -4.87
CA LEU A 395 3.53 -24.11 -5.48
C LEU A 395 2.06 -24.41 -5.76
N THR A 396 1.19 -23.56 -5.20
CA THR A 396 -0.27 -23.70 -5.32
C THR A 396 -0.90 -22.52 -6.03
N THR A 397 -0.36 -21.31 -5.88
CA THR A 397 -0.92 -20.10 -6.48
C THR A 397 0.10 -19.44 -7.41
N VAL A 398 -0.32 -19.12 -8.62
CA VAL A 398 0.44 -18.28 -9.55
C VAL A 398 -0.42 -17.09 -9.93
N THR A 399 0.15 -15.91 -9.89
CA THR A 399 -0.47 -14.67 -10.35
C THR A 399 0.40 -14.09 -11.47
N LEU A 400 -0.20 -13.85 -12.63
CA LEU A 400 0.45 -13.21 -13.77
C LEU A 400 -0.33 -11.95 -14.09
N ILE A 401 0.34 -10.81 -14.01
CA ILE A 401 -0.21 -9.48 -14.33
C ILE A 401 0.67 -8.95 -15.47
N ASP A 402 0.09 -8.68 -16.63
CA ASP A 402 0.81 -8.12 -17.80
C ASP A 402 2.10 -8.88 -18.13
N SER A 403 2.03 -10.20 -18.10
CA SER A 403 3.19 -11.08 -18.24
C SER A 403 3.22 -11.73 -19.60
N THR A 404 4.38 -11.69 -20.27
CA THR A 404 4.53 -12.08 -21.67
C THR A 404 5.63 -13.12 -21.85
N ALA A 405 5.68 -13.78 -23.02
CA ALA A 405 6.76 -14.69 -23.35
C ALA A 405 7.24 -14.49 -24.79
N SER A 406 8.54 -14.57 -25.01
CA SER A 406 9.16 -14.46 -26.34
C SER A 406 8.85 -15.65 -27.25
N THR A 407 8.75 -16.86 -26.69
CA THR A 407 8.60 -18.10 -27.45
C THR A 407 7.71 -19.13 -26.73
N ILE A 408 7.12 -20.02 -27.51
CA ILE A 408 6.35 -21.18 -27.00
C ILE A 408 7.22 -22.06 -26.10
N ALA A 409 8.51 -22.23 -26.42
CA ALA A 409 9.42 -23.05 -25.63
C ALA A 409 9.63 -22.48 -24.22
N ALA A 410 9.85 -21.17 -24.13
CA ALA A 410 9.99 -20.46 -22.87
C ALA A 410 8.72 -20.54 -22.02
N ALA A 411 7.55 -20.27 -22.62
CA ALA A 411 6.25 -20.39 -21.96
C ALA A 411 5.99 -21.82 -21.45
N ARG A 412 6.32 -22.86 -22.24
CA ARG A 412 6.19 -24.26 -21.80
C ARG A 412 7.12 -24.62 -20.66
N TYR A 413 8.33 -24.11 -20.66
CA TYR A 413 9.25 -24.31 -19.55
C TYR A 413 8.71 -23.67 -18.26
N PHE A 414 8.15 -22.46 -18.36
CA PHE A 414 7.52 -21.76 -17.23
C PHE A 414 6.34 -22.57 -16.66
N MET A 415 5.47 -23.09 -17.53
CA MET A 415 4.37 -23.97 -17.12
C MET A 415 4.88 -25.26 -16.45
N HIS A 416 5.99 -25.83 -16.91
CA HIS A 416 6.58 -27.00 -16.26
C HIS A 416 7.11 -26.69 -14.86
N LEU A 417 7.81 -25.55 -14.69
CA LEU A 417 8.27 -25.07 -13.38
C LEU A 417 7.10 -24.90 -12.40
N THR A 418 5.96 -24.42 -12.91
CA THR A 418 4.75 -24.11 -12.14
C THR A 418 3.67 -25.18 -12.23
N LYS A 419 3.96 -26.40 -12.71
CA LYS A 419 2.92 -27.42 -12.99
C LYS A 419 2.07 -27.89 -11.80
N ARG A 420 2.42 -27.50 -10.57
CA ARG A 420 1.69 -27.82 -9.33
C ARG A 420 0.59 -26.81 -9.00
N THR A 421 0.54 -25.67 -9.69
CA THR A 421 -0.46 -24.61 -9.52
C THR A 421 -1.89 -25.16 -9.54
N GLN A 422 -2.66 -24.75 -8.53
CA GLN A 422 -4.07 -25.04 -8.31
C GLN A 422 -4.93 -23.81 -8.57
N THR A 423 -4.42 -22.62 -8.25
CA THR A 423 -5.05 -21.33 -8.50
C THR A 423 -4.16 -20.50 -9.41
N LEU A 424 -4.68 -20.08 -10.56
CA LEU A 424 -4.01 -19.16 -11.48
C LEU A 424 -4.84 -17.88 -11.55
N LEU A 425 -4.23 -16.74 -11.25
CA LEU A 425 -4.78 -15.42 -11.54
C LEU A 425 -4.08 -14.89 -12.78
N LEU A 426 -4.87 -14.46 -13.76
CA LEU A 426 -4.41 -13.79 -14.98
C LEU A 426 -5.05 -12.41 -15.02
N SER A 427 -4.22 -11.38 -15.11
CA SER A 427 -4.61 -10.03 -15.46
C SER A 427 -3.83 -9.60 -16.68
N VAL A 428 -4.53 -9.16 -17.71
CA VAL A 428 -3.93 -8.73 -18.97
C VAL A 428 -4.54 -7.40 -19.37
N ASP A 429 -3.72 -6.35 -19.36
CA ASP A 429 -4.12 -5.04 -19.83
C ASP A 429 -4.04 -4.95 -21.37
N GLU A 430 -2.96 -5.49 -21.95
CA GLU A 430 -2.71 -5.48 -23.40
C GLU A 430 -2.95 -6.85 -24.07
N PRO A 431 -3.92 -6.96 -25.00
CA PRO A 431 -4.41 -8.25 -25.50
C PRO A 431 -3.40 -9.01 -26.37
N ASP A 432 -2.54 -8.30 -27.11
CA ASP A 432 -1.64 -8.90 -28.10
C ASP A 432 -0.30 -9.37 -27.51
N GLU A 433 0.00 -8.96 -26.28
CA GLU A 433 1.31 -9.17 -25.65
C GLU A 433 1.15 -9.89 -24.33
N ASN A 434 0.59 -11.10 -24.32
CA ASN A 434 0.51 -11.89 -23.10
C ASN A 434 0.93 -13.34 -23.29
N ILE A 435 1.29 -14.00 -22.18
CA ILE A 435 1.79 -15.37 -22.19
C ILE A 435 0.76 -16.37 -22.77
N LEU A 436 -0.55 -16.08 -22.71
CA LEU A 436 -1.57 -16.91 -23.32
C LEU A 436 -1.59 -16.79 -24.84
N ALA A 437 -1.42 -15.58 -25.37
CA ALA A 437 -1.37 -15.33 -26.81
C ALA A 437 -0.27 -16.17 -27.49
N VAL A 438 0.87 -16.36 -26.81
CA VAL A 438 1.96 -17.22 -27.26
C VAL A 438 1.57 -18.70 -27.28
N LEU A 439 0.70 -19.12 -26.36
CA LEU A 439 0.27 -20.51 -26.20
C LEU A 439 -0.93 -20.90 -27.08
N LEU A 440 -1.76 -19.93 -27.49
CA LEU A 440 -2.96 -20.12 -28.29
C LEU A 440 -2.74 -20.95 -29.58
N PRO A 441 -1.68 -20.74 -30.38
CA PRO A 441 -1.46 -21.50 -31.61
C PRO A 441 -1.17 -23.00 -31.41
N TYR A 442 -1.01 -23.47 -30.16
CA TYR A 442 -0.47 -24.79 -29.87
C TYR A 442 -1.44 -25.68 -29.08
N SER A 443 -1.89 -26.76 -29.72
CA SER A 443 -2.89 -27.69 -29.18
C SER A 443 -2.25 -28.99 -28.65
N PRO A 444 -1.68 -28.96 -27.43
CA PRO A 444 -2.30 -29.72 -26.36
C PRO A 444 -2.29 -28.97 -25.01
N HIS A 445 -3.33 -28.19 -24.77
CA HIS A 445 -3.61 -27.52 -23.49
C HIS A 445 -3.68 -28.47 -22.27
N LYS A 446 -3.79 -29.79 -22.51
CA LYS A 446 -3.72 -30.85 -21.49
C LYS A 446 -2.44 -30.83 -20.65
N GLU A 447 -1.36 -30.27 -21.18
CA GLU A 447 -0.09 -30.15 -20.46
C GLU A 447 0.01 -28.88 -19.60
N CYS A 448 -0.87 -27.90 -19.83
CA CYS A 448 -0.85 -26.61 -19.16
C CYS A 448 -1.45 -26.75 -17.75
N TRP A 449 -0.62 -26.54 -16.72
CA TRP A 449 -1.00 -26.61 -15.29
C TRP A 449 -1.96 -27.78 -14.97
N PRO A 450 -1.49 -29.04 -15.00
CA PRO A 450 -2.36 -30.21 -14.90
C PRO A 450 -3.14 -30.30 -13.57
N LYS A 451 -2.77 -29.50 -12.55
CA LYS A 451 -3.44 -29.42 -11.26
C LYS A 451 -4.39 -28.23 -11.08
N LEU A 452 -4.48 -27.34 -12.06
CA LEU A 452 -5.29 -26.13 -11.96
C LEU A 452 -6.77 -26.47 -11.73
N SER A 453 -7.32 -25.97 -10.65
CA SER A 453 -8.74 -26.11 -10.28
C SER A 453 -9.48 -24.79 -10.31
N THR A 454 -8.79 -23.67 -10.12
CA THR A 454 -9.36 -22.33 -10.10
C THR A 454 -8.58 -21.41 -11.04
N LEU A 455 -9.27 -20.83 -12.02
CA LEU A 455 -8.75 -19.74 -12.85
C LEU A 455 -9.48 -18.46 -12.46
N ILE A 456 -8.75 -17.40 -12.13
CA ILE A 456 -9.28 -16.05 -11.92
C ILE A 456 -8.82 -15.24 -13.13
N ALA A 457 -9.77 -14.69 -13.87
CA ALA A 457 -9.53 -14.04 -15.15
C ALA A 457 -9.97 -12.57 -15.11
N ASN A 458 -9.00 -11.66 -15.33
CA ASN A 458 -9.17 -10.27 -15.70
C ASN A 458 -8.58 -10.10 -17.11
N LEU A 459 -9.43 -10.22 -18.13
CA LEU A 459 -9.01 -10.40 -19.53
C LEU A 459 -9.74 -9.36 -20.38
N ASN A 460 -9.06 -8.78 -21.36
CA ASN A 460 -9.55 -7.65 -22.14
C ASN A 460 -9.88 -8.02 -23.60
N SER A 461 -9.53 -9.23 -24.07
CA SER A 461 -9.65 -9.61 -25.49
C SER A 461 -10.72 -10.66 -25.79
N GLU A 462 -11.31 -10.57 -26.99
CA GLU A 462 -12.10 -11.64 -27.61
C GLU A 462 -11.26 -12.91 -27.81
N ASP A 463 -9.99 -12.80 -28.19
CA ASP A 463 -9.14 -13.97 -28.50
C ASP A 463 -8.79 -14.81 -27.24
N GLU A 464 -8.97 -14.25 -26.05
CA GLU A 464 -8.60 -14.90 -24.79
C GLU A 464 -9.66 -15.92 -24.32
N ILE A 465 -10.93 -15.76 -24.71
CA ILE A 465 -11.98 -16.70 -24.32
C ILE A 465 -11.74 -18.09 -24.92
N GLU A 466 -11.22 -18.17 -26.16
CA GLU A 466 -10.94 -19.47 -26.80
C GLU A 466 -9.81 -20.20 -26.06
N PHE A 467 -8.79 -19.49 -25.57
CA PHE A 467 -7.77 -20.11 -24.71
C PHE A 467 -8.40 -20.72 -23.46
N VAL A 468 -9.28 -19.97 -22.79
CA VAL A 468 -9.93 -20.41 -21.55
C VAL A 468 -10.85 -21.60 -21.82
N ILE A 469 -11.57 -21.62 -22.95
CA ILE A 469 -12.39 -22.74 -23.41
C ILE A 469 -11.52 -23.97 -23.63
N GLU A 470 -10.43 -23.86 -24.39
CA GLU A 470 -9.55 -24.99 -24.69
C GLU A 470 -8.88 -25.53 -23.42
N LEU A 471 -8.50 -24.65 -22.49
CA LEU A 471 -8.00 -25.04 -21.17
C LEU A 471 -9.08 -25.78 -20.36
N ALA A 472 -10.33 -25.33 -20.38
CA ALA A 472 -11.44 -25.97 -19.68
C ALA A 472 -11.82 -27.33 -20.29
N VAL A 473 -11.90 -27.42 -21.61
CA VAL A 473 -12.24 -28.64 -22.37
C VAL A 473 -11.16 -29.71 -22.23
N SER A 474 -9.90 -29.31 -22.06
CA SER A 474 -8.79 -30.24 -21.85
C SER A 474 -8.88 -31.02 -20.51
N ARG A 475 -9.76 -30.60 -19.59
CA ARG A 475 -9.91 -31.15 -18.24
C ARG A 475 -11.17 -32.02 -18.11
N PRO A 476 -11.27 -32.86 -17.06
CA PRO A 476 -12.53 -33.52 -16.76
C PRO A 476 -13.66 -32.50 -16.61
N LYS A 477 -14.86 -32.85 -17.11
CA LYS A 477 -16.02 -31.95 -17.15
C LYS A 477 -16.27 -31.29 -15.78
N LYS A 478 -16.32 -29.95 -15.75
CA LYS A 478 -16.52 -29.13 -14.54
C LYS A 478 -15.43 -29.25 -13.46
N ALA A 479 -14.25 -29.77 -13.79
CA ALA A 479 -13.12 -29.80 -12.85
C ALA A 479 -12.44 -28.43 -12.67
N LEU A 480 -12.63 -27.53 -13.64
CA LEU A 480 -12.15 -26.15 -13.56
C LEU A 480 -13.29 -25.24 -13.07
N ARG A 481 -12.96 -24.36 -12.13
CA ARG A 481 -13.76 -23.22 -11.71
C ARG A 481 -13.13 -21.97 -12.30
N LEU A 482 -13.92 -21.19 -13.03
CA LEU A 482 -13.52 -19.93 -13.61
C LEU A 482 -14.23 -18.82 -12.84
N LYS A 483 -13.43 -17.95 -12.22
CA LYS A 483 -13.87 -16.71 -11.58
C LYS A 483 -13.60 -15.54 -12.52
N MET A 484 -14.59 -14.71 -12.80
CA MET A 484 -14.46 -13.55 -13.67
C MET A 484 -15.24 -12.35 -13.11
N PHE A 485 -14.87 -11.15 -13.55
CA PHE A 485 -15.62 -9.94 -13.24
C PHE A 485 -16.98 -9.96 -13.93
N GLU A 486 -17.97 -9.29 -13.33
CA GLU A 486 -19.33 -9.23 -13.88
C GLU A 486 -19.32 -8.57 -15.27
N GLU A 487 -18.49 -7.55 -15.46
CA GLU A 487 -18.31 -6.83 -16.71
C GLU A 487 -17.77 -7.75 -17.81
N LEU A 488 -16.74 -8.53 -17.50
CA LEU A 488 -16.15 -9.50 -18.42
C LEU A 488 -17.16 -10.61 -18.79
N GLU A 489 -17.87 -11.14 -17.79
CA GLU A 489 -18.93 -12.13 -18.03
C GLU A 489 -20.02 -11.58 -18.96
N ARG A 490 -20.44 -10.33 -18.70
CA ARG A 490 -21.45 -9.63 -19.48
C ARG A 490 -20.97 -9.39 -20.92
N ALA A 491 -19.73 -8.94 -21.10
CA ALA A 491 -19.12 -8.73 -22.40
C ALA A 491 -19.09 -10.03 -23.22
N TRP A 492 -18.46 -11.09 -22.69
CA TRP A 492 -18.37 -12.38 -23.39
C TRP A 492 -19.73 -13.00 -23.71
N ARG A 493 -20.73 -12.84 -22.84
CA ARG A 493 -22.09 -13.35 -23.09
C ARG A 493 -22.79 -12.58 -24.22
N MET A 494 -22.51 -11.29 -24.38
CA MET A 494 -23.13 -10.45 -25.40
C MET A 494 -22.42 -10.56 -26.75
N GLU A 495 -21.08 -10.53 -26.74
CA GLU A 495 -20.25 -10.47 -27.94
C GLU A 495 -20.01 -11.86 -28.53
N GLU A 496 -19.77 -12.87 -27.68
CA GLU A 496 -19.39 -14.22 -28.09
C GLU A 496 -20.29 -15.32 -27.50
N PRO A 497 -21.62 -15.28 -27.74
CA PRO A 497 -22.59 -16.15 -27.06
C PRO A 497 -22.35 -17.64 -27.32
N GLU A 498 -21.84 -18.02 -28.51
CA GLU A 498 -21.54 -19.42 -28.83
C GLU A 498 -20.33 -19.95 -28.05
N GLN A 499 -19.28 -19.14 -27.96
CA GLN A 499 -18.06 -19.48 -27.22
C GLN A 499 -18.34 -19.47 -25.71
N PHE A 500 -19.09 -18.48 -25.21
CA PHE A 500 -19.53 -18.45 -23.81
C PHE A 500 -20.38 -19.68 -23.43
N ALA A 501 -21.28 -20.13 -24.30
CA ALA A 501 -22.05 -21.35 -24.07
C ALA A 501 -21.16 -22.61 -24.05
N ARG A 502 -20.12 -22.68 -24.90
CA ARG A 502 -19.09 -23.75 -24.84
C ARG A 502 -18.35 -23.71 -23.50
N LEU A 503 -17.99 -22.53 -23.04
CA LEU A 503 -17.29 -22.31 -21.78
C LEU A 503 -18.14 -22.77 -20.58
N GLU A 504 -19.41 -22.35 -20.50
CA GLU A 504 -20.36 -22.76 -19.46
C GLU A 504 -20.58 -24.29 -19.43
N ALA A 505 -20.55 -24.93 -20.60
CA ALA A 505 -20.65 -26.39 -20.70
C ALA A 505 -19.40 -27.13 -20.18
N ALA A 506 -18.23 -26.48 -20.25
CA ALA A 506 -16.92 -27.06 -19.95
C ALA A 506 -16.51 -26.89 -18.47
N CYS A 507 -16.74 -25.72 -17.87
CA CYS A 507 -16.30 -25.37 -16.52
C CYS A 507 -17.46 -24.94 -15.59
N THR A 508 -17.13 -24.60 -14.35
CA THR A 508 -18.06 -23.91 -13.42
C THR A 508 -17.73 -22.43 -13.45
N LEU A 509 -18.72 -21.59 -13.75
CA LEU A 509 -18.57 -20.13 -13.77
C LEU A 509 -19.02 -19.56 -12.43
N ASP A 510 -18.17 -18.72 -11.84
CA ASP A 510 -18.45 -17.94 -10.64
C ASP A 510 -18.15 -16.45 -10.98
N THR A 511 -19.07 -15.54 -10.65
CA THR A 511 -18.80 -14.09 -10.74
C THR A 511 -18.07 -13.64 -9.48
N LEU A 512 -17.02 -12.81 -9.61
CA LEU A 512 -16.32 -12.23 -8.47
C LEU A 512 -17.23 -11.23 -7.76
N GLY A 513 -17.63 -11.53 -6.52
CA GLY A 513 -18.39 -10.59 -5.69
C GLY A 513 -17.49 -9.59 -4.97
N ASN A 514 -18.08 -8.61 -4.27
CA ASN A 514 -17.33 -7.66 -3.43
C ASN A 514 -16.46 -8.39 -2.39
N GLU A 515 -16.92 -9.53 -1.86
CA GLU A 515 -16.14 -10.35 -0.92
C GLU A 515 -14.90 -10.98 -1.57
N ASP A 516 -14.90 -11.22 -2.89
CA ASP A 516 -13.75 -11.75 -3.61
C ASP A 516 -12.74 -10.66 -4.00
N GLN A 517 -13.07 -9.37 -3.86
CA GLN A 517 -12.12 -8.27 -4.11
C GLN A 517 -10.88 -8.35 -3.19
N GLU A 518 -11.01 -8.95 -2.00
CA GLU A 518 -9.85 -9.25 -1.14
C GLU A 518 -8.83 -10.17 -1.83
N MET A 519 -9.24 -10.99 -2.80
CA MET A 519 -8.32 -11.82 -3.59
C MET A 519 -7.58 -11.03 -4.67
N LEU A 520 -8.16 -9.92 -5.14
CA LEU A 520 -7.59 -9.02 -6.16
C LEU A 520 -6.66 -7.98 -5.55
N LYS A 521 -6.88 -7.66 -4.27
CA LYS A 521 -5.99 -6.88 -3.43
C LYS A 521 -5.34 -7.78 -2.38
N PRO A 522 -4.58 -8.83 -2.79
CA PRO A 522 -4.08 -9.79 -1.84
C PRO A 522 -3.19 -9.08 -0.83
N VAL A 523 -3.64 -9.07 0.43
CA VAL A 523 -2.87 -8.50 1.54
C VAL A 523 -1.49 -9.13 1.55
N TRP A 524 -0.46 -8.32 1.32
CA TRP A 524 0.91 -8.79 1.30
C TRP A 524 1.63 -8.52 2.62
N PRO A 525 2.34 -9.51 3.20
CA PRO A 525 2.41 -10.89 2.75
C PRO A 525 1.14 -11.69 3.08
N PRO A 526 0.85 -12.78 2.35
CA PRO A 526 -0.32 -13.61 2.61
C PRO A 526 -0.38 -14.10 4.06
N GLY A 527 -1.50 -13.84 4.74
CA GLY A 527 -1.71 -14.21 6.15
C GLY A 527 -0.90 -13.38 7.17
N GLY A 528 -0.15 -12.38 6.72
CA GLY A 528 0.58 -11.46 7.59
C GLY A 528 -0.34 -10.52 8.36
N ARG A 529 0.10 -10.08 9.54
CA ARG A 529 -0.51 -8.93 10.22
C ARG A 529 -0.06 -7.66 9.53
N TYR A 530 -0.73 -7.33 8.43
CA TYR A 530 -0.47 -6.10 7.74
C TYR A 530 -0.95 -4.91 8.59
N PRO A 531 -0.15 -3.85 8.75
CA PRO A 531 -0.55 -2.69 9.56
C PRO A 531 -1.77 -1.93 9.01
N GLY A 532 -2.23 -2.21 7.79
CA GLY A 532 -3.36 -1.52 7.15
C GLY A 532 -3.03 -0.13 6.61
N TYR A 533 -1.78 0.33 6.78
CA TYR A 533 -1.41 1.73 6.56
C TYR A 533 -0.78 2.05 5.19
N SER A 534 -0.66 1.10 4.26
CA SER A 534 0.14 1.27 3.03
C SER A 534 -0.45 0.56 1.80
N ASN A 535 -1.76 0.26 1.81
CA ASN A 535 -2.37 -0.57 0.76
C ASN A 535 -2.52 0.13 -0.59
N ASN A 536 -2.58 1.46 -0.66
CA ASN A 536 -2.92 2.14 -1.92
C ASN A 536 -1.81 2.07 -2.99
N ASP A 537 -0.62 1.65 -2.59
CA ASP A 537 0.51 1.48 -3.50
C ASP A 537 1.07 0.05 -3.36
N ASP A 538 0.21 -0.97 -3.43
CA ASP A 538 0.73 -2.30 -3.75
C ASP A 538 0.95 -2.40 -5.26
N PRO A 539 2.20 -2.45 -5.75
CA PRO A 539 2.48 -2.54 -7.18
C PRO A 539 2.11 -3.91 -7.76
N PHE A 540 1.38 -4.76 -7.04
CA PHE A 540 0.75 -5.98 -7.57
C PHE A 540 -0.77 -5.95 -7.46
N GLU A 541 -1.35 -4.80 -7.13
CA GLU A 541 -2.80 -4.61 -7.21
C GLU A 541 -3.25 -4.76 -8.67
N VAL A 542 -4.29 -5.56 -8.86
CA VAL A 542 -4.93 -5.77 -10.15
C VAL A 542 -5.90 -4.60 -10.37
N ASP A 543 -5.73 -3.86 -11.47
CA ASP A 543 -6.65 -2.79 -11.83
C ASP A 543 -8.04 -3.38 -12.13
N THR A 544 -9.02 -3.02 -11.31
CA THR A 544 -10.41 -3.46 -11.45
C THR A 544 -11.28 -2.48 -12.23
N ASP A 545 -10.81 -1.26 -12.46
CA ASP A 545 -11.62 -0.18 -13.03
C ASP A 545 -11.61 -0.20 -14.57
N TYR A 546 -10.73 -1.01 -15.16
CA TYR A 546 -10.53 -1.10 -16.60
C TYR A 546 -11.77 -1.47 -17.45
N PRO A 547 -12.64 -2.42 -17.04
CA PRO A 547 -13.76 -2.85 -17.88
C PRO A 547 -14.79 -1.74 -18.15
N SER A 548 -14.74 -0.63 -17.39
CA SER A 548 -15.67 0.49 -17.52
C SER A 548 -15.27 1.54 -18.58
N ARG A 549 -14.10 1.42 -19.21
CA ARG A 549 -13.56 2.41 -20.15
C ARG A 549 -13.95 2.18 -21.62
N PHE A 550 -14.64 1.08 -21.93
CA PHE A 550 -15.25 0.78 -23.23
C PHE A 550 -16.77 0.90 -23.15
#